data_AF-A0A554GN49-F1
#
_entry.id   AF-A0A554GN49-F1
#
_cell.length_a   1.000
_cell.length_b   1.000
_cell.length_c   1.000
_cell.angle_alpha   90.00
_cell.angle_beta   90.00
_cell.angle_gamma   90.00
#
_symmetry.space_group_name_H-M   'P 1'
#
loop_
_entity.id
_entity.type
_entity.pdbx_description
1 polymer ?
#
loop_
_entity_poly.entity_id
_entity_poly.type
_entity_poly.pdbx_seq_one_letter_code
_entity_poly.pdbx_strand_id
1 'polypeptide(L)'
;MLASAVTLGCALLLGQAETPDVVGRDAPRDAPVVGRDAPVLGRDAPVVGRDAPVEVGVTVAPEPWNFQMAIPDATSPRQPDEGEALCLQLPPTPAVPSGVWRARCDEAKRECLVSPAMVLDSEGHEGDQPLQRVSRCLQLPLPAEKLREYHLVPAIAEAPPGWFRDERGRVLQYNFDLHRRIRVGGAWAPRWVRATEGVDERARVDFGVDLEWPGETGRLHRMTILDTELYLGDAASYEATLLRYDFRSEHDAPLFRVTTFYGQPRRFDVYANMGFWMEVLHAEQVRREDVKADFLSLVATHVTLDLWHSRDLASYVRVRTGPSVERDLTNAFYTLVPGAALEGDFTLDPNGFHHVLFGVEAQKVVLAQRVEGRPPSPERLRLRAGYEVIALAINDQPVSLTLDGRGTWRDDLANAPAGWEWSAQAGLRFSLWAPARRSAPTSHGGKG
;
A
#
# COMPACT_ATOMS: atom_id res chain seq x y z
N MET A 1 34.11 1.04 -10.35
CA MET A 1 32.77 0.51 -10.69
C MET A 1 31.66 0.91 -9.68
N LEU A 2 31.99 1.43 -8.49
CA LEU A 2 31.01 1.94 -7.50
C LEU A 2 30.26 3.23 -7.92
N ALA A 3 30.83 4.04 -8.82
CA ALA A 3 30.20 5.28 -9.27
C ALA A 3 29.00 5.07 -10.22
N SER A 4 28.81 3.86 -10.77
CA SER A 4 27.79 3.59 -11.79
C SER A 4 26.42 3.20 -11.23
N ALA A 5 26.36 2.70 -9.99
CA ALA A 5 25.09 2.32 -9.36
C ALA A 5 24.38 3.54 -8.74
N VAL A 6 25.15 4.46 -8.14
CA VAL A 6 24.63 5.72 -7.57
C VAL A 6 24.16 6.69 -8.67
N THR A 7 24.84 6.71 -9.82
CA THR A 7 24.41 7.53 -10.97
C THR A 7 23.17 6.98 -11.66
N LEU A 8 22.96 5.65 -11.70
CA LEU A 8 21.72 5.07 -12.23
C LEU A 8 20.51 5.38 -11.34
N GLY A 9 20.70 5.38 -10.01
CA GLY A 9 19.67 5.77 -9.04
C GLY A 9 19.26 7.24 -9.15
N CYS A 10 20.23 8.16 -9.36
CA CYS A 10 19.94 9.58 -9.55
C CYS A 10 19.35 9.90 -10.94
N ALA A 11 19.75 9.20 -12.00
CA ALA A 11 19.26 9.44 -13.36
C ALA A 11 17.78 9.02 -13.54
N LEU A 12 17.29 8.05 -12.75
CA LEU A 12 15.88 7.66 -12.75
C LEU A 12 14.99 8.58 -11.90
N LEU A 13 15.57 9.37 -10.98
CA LEU A 13 14.84 10.31 -10.12
C LEU A 13 14.66 11.71 -10.73
N LEU A 14 15.49 12.08 -11.72
CA LEU A 14 15.42 13.36 -12.40
C LEU A 14 14.90 13.18 -13.83
N GLY A 15 13.60 12.91 -13.96
CA GLY A 15 12.88 12.98 -15.23
C GLY A 15 12.87 14.40 -15.80
N GLN A 16 13.93 14.77 -16.52
CA GLN A 16 13.95 15.90 -17.44
C GLN A 16 13.69 15.34 -18.84
N ALA A 17 12.42 15.16 -19.16
CA ALA A 17 11.99 15.04 -20.56
C ALA A 17 11.91 16.46 -21.12
N GLU A 18 12.99 16.93 -21.72
CA GLU A 18 12.93 18.09 -22.63
C GLU A 18 12.13 17.68 -23.87
N THR A 19 10.94 18.25 -24.01
CA THR A 19 10.18 18.24 -25.26
C THR A 19 10.88 19.16 -26.26
N PRO A 20 11.15 18.73 -27.51
CA PRO A 20 11.66 19.64 -28.52
C PRO A 20 10.55 20.60 -28.98
N ASP A 21 10.86 21.89 -28.90
CA ASP A 21 10.11 22.97 -29.55
C ASP A 21 10.05 22.74 -31.06
N VAL A 22 8.84 22.73 -31.62
CA VAL A 22 8.62 22.95 -33.06
C VAL A 22 7.82 24.24 -33.24
N VAL A 23 8.55 25.26 -33.66
CA VAL A 23 8.05 26.54 -34.16
C VAL A 23 7.63 26.38 -35.63
N GLY A 24 6.45 26.89 -36.00
CA GLY A 24 6.23 27.44 -37.34
C GLY A 24 4.87 27.18 -38.02
N ARG A 25 4.02 28.22 -38.02
CA ARG A 25 3.25 28.79 -39.17
C ARG A 25 2.46 27.82 -40.07
N ASP A 26 1.15 27.98 -40.31
CA ASP A 26 0.51 29.07 -41.06
C ASP A 26 -1.00 28.78 -41.15
N ALA A 27 -1.83 29.83 -41.18
CA ALA A 27 -3.24 29.76 -41.56
C ALA A 27 -3.36 29.70 -43.10
N PRO A 28 -4.47 29.17 -43.64
CA PRO A 28 -5.38 30.12 -44.28
C PRO A 28 -6.88 29.85 -44.06
N ARG A 29 -7.62 30.95 -44.23
CA ARG A 29 -9.06 31.04 -44.50
C ARG A 29 -9.42 30.15 -45.70
N ASP A 30 -10.60 29.53 -45.66
CA ASP A 30 -11.67 29.78 -46.65
C ASP A 30 -12.93 28.97 -46.31
N ALA A 31 -14.06 29.67 -46.31
CA ALA A 31 -15.40 29.08 -46.33
C ALA A 31 -15.74 28.63 -47.76
N PRO A 32 -16.78 27.80 -47.92
CA PRO A 32 -17.82 28.25 -48.83
C PRO A 32 -19.25 28.05 -48.32
N VAL A 33 -20.01 29.10 -48.61
CA VAL A 33 -21.47 29.17 -48.70
C VAL A 33 -22.00 28.17 -49.72
N VAL A 34 -23.02 27.39 -49.37
CA VAL A 34 -23.97 26.82 -50.33
C VAL A 34 -25.38 26.94 -49.74
N GLY A 35 -26.20 27.75 -50.39
CA GLY A 35 -27.65 27.78 -50.19
C GLY A 35 -28.38 26.97 -51.26
N ARG A 36 -29.73 27.01 -51.17
CA ARG A 36 -30.74 26.59 -52.16
C ARG A 36 -30.94 25.06 -52.25
N ASP A 37 -32.15 24.48 -52.31
CA ASP A 37 -33.48 24.95 -52.70
C ASP A 37 -34.59 24.09 -52.03
N ALA A 38 -35.81 24.66 -52.00
CA ALA A 38 -37.06 23.98 -51.67
C ALA A 38 -37.47 22.94 -52.74
N PRO A 39 -38.51 22.13 -52.47
CA PRO A 39 -39.71 22.34 -53.28
C PRO A 39 -41.03 22.37 -52.50
N VAL A 40 -41.88 23.27 -52.99
CA VAL A 40 -43.31 23.40 -52.77
C VAL A 40 -44.03 22.21 -53.42
N LEU A 41 -44.92 21.55 -52.68
CA LEU A 41 -46.09 20.86 -53.23
C LEU A 41 -47.25 21.02 -52.26
N GLY A 42 -48.22 21.84 -52.66
CA GLY A 42 -49.50 21.95 -51.99
C GLY A 42 -50.42 20.78 -52.29
N ARG A 43 -51.39 20.56 -51.40
CA ARG A 43 -52.72 20.11 -51.78
C ARG A 43 -53.73 20.33 -50.66
N ASP A 44 -54.93 20.66 -51.10
CA ASP A 44 -56.07 21.23 -50.40
C ASP A 44 -56.82 20.29 -49.46
N ALA A 45 -57.33 20.91 -48.37
CA ALA A 45 -58.64 20.75 -47.72
C ALA A 45 -59.02 19.43 -46.97
N PRO A 46 -60.05 19.42 -46.07
CA PRO A 46 -60.88 20.52 -45.60
C PRO A 46 -60.95 20.70 -44.05
N VAL A 47 -61.46 21.87 -43.70
CA VAL A 47 -61.92 22.30 -42.38
C VAL A 47 -63.02 21.38 -41.83
N VAL A 48 -62.82 20.87 -40.61
CA VAL A 48 -63.90 20.37 -39.75
C VAL A 48 -63.75 21.06 -38.40
N GLY A 49 -64.67 21.96 -38.12
CA GLY A 49 -64.78 22.61 -36.82
C GLY A 49 -65.20 21.63 -35.75
N ARG A 50 -64.54 21.74 -34.59
CA ARG A 50 -65.08 21.32 -33.30
C ARG A 50 -64.55 22.28 -32.25
N ASP A 51 -65.44 23.17 -31.83
CA ASP A 51 -65.31 23.92 -30.59
C ASP A 51 -65.26 22.92 -29.43
N ALA A 52 -64.08 22.76 -28.84
CA ALA A 52 -63.90 22.16 -27.53
C ALA A 52 -63.32 23.25 -26.63
N PRO A 53 -63.89 23.48 -25.43
CA PRO A 53 -63.34 24.47 -24.52
C PRO A 53 -61.96 23.99 -24.07
N VAL A 54 -60.94 24.78 -24.41
CA VAL A 54 -59.61 24.66 -23.81
C VAL A 54 -59.77 25.11 -22.37
N GLU A 55 -59.93 24.15 -21.45
CA GLU A 55 -59.60 24.37 -20.06
C GLU A 55 -58.12 24.73 -20.02
N VAL A 56 -57.84 26.04 -19.92
CA VAL A 56 -56.54 26.56 -19.51
C VAL A 56 -56.36 26.10 -18.07
N GLY A 57 -55.87 24.87 -17.92
CA GLY A 57 -55.32 24.40 -16.67
C GLY A 57 -54.24 25.39 -16.27
N VAL A 58 -54.53 26.20 -15.26
CA VAL A 58 -53.55 27.05 -14.60
C VAL A 58 -52.46 26.11 -14.11
N THR A 59 -51.36 26.02 -14.85
CA THR A 59 -50.12 25.47 -14.34
C THR A 59 -49.69 26.40 -13.21
N VAL A 60 -50.14 26.10 -12.01
CA VAL A 60 -49.64 26.70 -10.78
C VAL A 60 -48.14 26.44 -10.80
N ALA A 61 -47.35 27.47 -11.05
CA ALA A 61 -45.90 27.37 -10.95
C ALA A 61 -45.59 26.79 -9.56
N PRO A 62 -44.80 25.70 -9.47
CA PRO A 62 -44.52 25.07 -8.19
C PRO A 62 -43.95 26.13 -7.25
N GLU A 63 -44.51 26.22 -6.04
CA GLU A 63 -44.06 27.19 -5.04
C GLU A 63 -42.54 27.10 -4.88
N PRO A 64 -41.84 28.26 -4.81
CA PRO A 64 -40.39 28.30 -4.69
C PRO A 64 -39.98 27.55 -3.42
N TRP A 65 -39.13 26.55 -3.61
CA TRP A 65 -38.64 25.72 -2.51
C TRP A 65 -37.62 26.54 -1.70
N ASN A 66 -38.05 27.22 -0.64
CA ASN A 66 -37.19 28.03 0.23
C ASN A 66 -36.35 27.20 1.23
N PHE A 67 -36.00 25.97 0.87
CA PHE A 67 -35.18 25.09 1.71
C PHE A 67 -33.71 25.51 1.64
N GLN A 68 -33.05 25.60 2.79
CA GLN A 68 -31.62 25.84 2.90
C GLN A 68 -30.96 24.62 3.53
N MET A 69 -30.12 23.94 2.76
CA MET A 69 -29.38 22.80 3.22
C MET A 69 -28.26 23.26 4.18
N ALA A 70 -28.23 22.69 5.39
CA ALA A 70 -27.14 22.92 6.33
C ALA A 70 -25.86 22.23 5.84
N ILE A 71 -24.71 22.80 6.21
CA ILE A 71 -23.41 22.19 5.97
C ILE A 71 -23.12 21.14 7.05
N PRO A 72 -22.51 19.99 6.69
CA PRO A 72 -22.09 19.00 7.65
C PRO A 72 -21.07 19.57 8.65
N ASP A 73 -21.22 19.17 9.90
CA ASP A 73 -20.25 19.38 10.97
C ASP A 73 -19.58 18.05 11.36
N ALA A 74 -18.65 18.11 12.33
CA ALA A 74 -17.93 16.92 12.80
C ALA A 74 -18.83 15.86 13.47
N THR A 75 -20.07 16.21 13.83
CA THR A 75 -21.06 15.29 14.43
C THR A 75 -22.05 14.73 13.41
N SER A 76 -22.01 15.24 12.18
CA SER A 76 -22.92 14.83 11.11
C SER A 76 -22.67 13.37 10.72
N PRO A 77 -23.73 12.63 10.36
CA PRO A 77 -23.59 11.26 9.89
C PRO A 77 -22.70 11.18 8.65
N ARG A 78 -22.02 10.04 8.47
CA ARG A 78 -21.23 9.75 7.27
C ARG A 78 -22.09 9.01 6.27
N GLN A 79 -22.00 9.41 5.00
CA GLN A 79 -22.55 8.61 3.91
C GLN A 79 -21.83 7.25 3.84
N PRO A 80 -22.56 6.14 3.65
CA PRO A 80 -21.95 4.83 3.44
C PRO A 80 -21.18 4.83 2.11
N ASP A 81 -20.06 4.12 2.07
CA ASP A 81 -19.26 3.94 0.85
C ASP A 81 -19.96 3.01 -0.17
N GLU A 82 -20.85 2.15 0.31
CA GLU A 82 -21.65 1.24 -0.52
C GLU A 82 -22.92 1.91 -1.07
N GLY A 83 -23.28 1.56 -2.31
CA GLY A 83 -24.48 2.03 -3.01
C GLY A 83 -24.21 3.14 -4.03
N GLU A 84 -25.27 3.64 -4.67
CA GLU A 84 -25.19 4.72 -5.65
C GLU A 84 -25.36 6.09 -4.98
N ALA A 85 -24.48 7.04 -5.30
CA ALA A 85 -24.64 8.44 -4.92
C ALA A 85 -25.39 9.20 -6.03
N LEU A 86 -26.35 10.04 -5.64
CA LEU A 86 -27.19 10.82 -6.53
C LEU A 86 -26.78 12.29 -6.55
N CYS A 87 -26.77 12.90 -7.72
CA CYS A 87 -26.45 14.32 -7.88
C CYS A 87 -27.72 15.12 -7.76
N LEU A 88 -27.81 15.92 -6.72
CA LEU A 88 -28.96 16.78 -6.46
C LEU A 88 -28.60 18.22 -6.80
N GLN A 89 -29.54 18.88 -7.47
CA GLN A 89 -29.53 20.33 -7.60
C GLN A 89 -30.51 20.89 -6.56
N LEU A 90 -29.97 21.49 -5.50
CA LEU A 90 -30.75 22.17 -4.46
C LEU A 90 -30.68 23.69 -4.66
N PRO A 91 -31.59 24.47 -4.05
CA PRO A 91 -31.46 25.91 -3.99
C PRO A 91 -30.06 26.31 -3.47
N PRO A 92 -29.34 27.22 -4.16
CA PRO A 92 -28.06 27.71 -3.69
C PRO A 92 -28.13 28.25 -2.27
N THR A 93 -27.08 28.00 -1.47
CA THR A 93 -26.91 28.60 -0.14
C THR A 93 -25.70 29.54 -0.16
N PRO A 94 -25.56 30.46 0.80
CA PRO A 94 -24.35 31.28 0.90
C PRO A 94 -23.06 30.44 0.98
N ALA A 95 -23.16 29.25 1.55
CA ALA A 95 -22.03 28.36 1.75
C ALA A 95 -21.81 27.37 0.59
N VAL A 96 -22.84 27.05 -0.19
CA VAL A 96 -22.75 26.22 -1.41
C VAL A 96 -23.47 26.96 -2.55
N PRO A 97 -22.85 27.99 -3.14
CA PRO A 97 -23.45 28.81 -4.18
C PRO A 97 -23.69 28.04 -5.48
N SER A 98 -23.00 26.93 -5.73
CA SER A 98 -23.28 26.07 -6.88
C SER A 98 -24.65 25.40 -6.81
N GLY A 99 -25.18 25.20 -5.59
CA GLY A 99 -26.37 24.39 -5.34
C GLY A 99 -26.19 22.90 -5.70
N VAL A 100 -24.96 22.44 -5.93
CA VAL A 100 -24.68 21.05 -6.32
C VAL A 100 -24.36 20.21 -5.07
N TRP A 101 -25.17 19.19 -4.85
CA TRP A 101 -25.06 18.30 -3.70
C TRP A 101 -25.02 16.83 -4.13
N ARG A 102 -24.50 16.00 -3.25
CA ARG A 102 -24.50 14.55 -3.36
C ARG A 102 -25.42 13.99 -2.31
N ALA A 103 -26.24 13.01 -2.68
CA ALA A 103 -27.14 12.37 -1.73
C ALA A 103 -27.11 10.85 -1.83
N ARG A 104 -27.29 10.20 -0.69
CA ARG A 104 -27.62 8.79 -0.59
C ARG A 104 -28.91 8.66 0.18
N CYS A 105 -29.94 8.14 -0.49
CA CYS A 105 -31.29 8.07 0.04
C CYS A 105 -31.62 6.63 0.45
N ASP A 106 -32.10 6.48 1.69
CA ASP A 106 -32.71 5.25 2.20
C ASP A 106 -34.22 5.32 1.94
N GLU A 107 -34.71 4.53 0.99
CA GLU A 107 -36.13 4.51 0.63
C GLU A 107 -37.03 4.02 1.77
N ALA A 108 -36.54 3.09 2.60
CA ALA A 108 -37.32 2.53 3.71
C ALA A 108 -37.51 3.55 4.84
N LYS A 109 -36.48 4.36 5.11
CA LYS A 109 -36.54 5.43 6.12
C LYS A 109 -37.06 6.76 5.59
N ARG A 110 -37.16 6.91 4.27
CA ARG A 110 -37.43 8.20 3.60
C ARG A 110 -36.45 9.29 4.07
N GLU A 111 -35.18 8.94 4.19
CA GLU A 111 -34.10 9.84 4.62
C GLU A 111 -33.03 9.91 3.53
N CYS A 112 -32.53 11.11 3.22
CA CYS A 112 -31.38 11.29 2.34
C CYS A 112 -30.25 11.96 3.12
N LEU A 113 -29.11 11.28 3.18
CA LEU A 113 -27.86 11.84 3.67
C LEU A 113 -27.27 12.71 2.56
N VAL A 114 -27.15 14.02 2.78
CA VAL A 114 -26.78 15.01 1.76
C VAL A 114 -25.46 15.70 2.13
N SER A 115 -24.51 15.73 1.20
CA SER A 115 -23.20 16.34 1.36
C SER A 115 -22.88 17.30 0.20
N PRO A 116 -22.06 18.34 0.40
CA PRO A 116 -21.59 19.17 -0.71
C PRO A 116 -20.87 18.34 -1.78
N ALA A 117 -20.87 18.79 -3.04
CA ALA A 117 -20.15 18.11 -4.12
C ALA A 117 -18.66 18.49 -4.21
N MET A 118 -18.27 19.56 -3.54
CA MET A 118 -16.91 20.13 -3.55
C MET A 118 -16.36 20.20 -2.11
N VAL A 119 -15.04 20.39 -2.01
CA VAL A 119 -14.35 20.63 -0.73
C VAL A 119 -14.72 22.02 -0.20
N LEU A 120 -14.92 22.12 1.11
CA LEU A 120 -15.17 23.37 1.80
C LEU A 120 -13.86 24.00 2.30
N ASP A 121 -13.80 25.32 2.28
CA ASP A 121 -12.69 26.08 2.82
C ASP A 121 -12.70 26.16 4.36
N SER A 122 -11.82 26.98 4.94
CA SER A 122 -11.74 27.16 6.39
C SER A 122 -12.96 27.87 7.01
N GLU A 123 -13.71 28.61 6.21
CA GLU A 123 -14.92 29.33 6.61
C GLU A 123 -16.19 28.49 6.38
N GLY A 124 -16.05 27.32 5.73
CA GLY A 124 -17.14 26.43 5.39
C GLY A 124 -17.79 26.77 4.05
N HIS A 125 -17.19 27.63 3.22
CA HIS A 125 -17.69 27.92 1.88
C HIS A 125 -17.15 26.92 0.87
N GLU A 126 -17.95 26.65 -0.15
CA GLU A 126 -17.59 25.82 -1.30
C GLU A 126 -16.34 26.37 -2.01
N GLY A 127 -15.31 25.53 -2.11
CA GLY A 127 -14.12 25.83 -2.90
C GLY A 127 -14.17 25.22 -4.30
N ASP A 128 -13.10 25.45 -5.06
CA ASP A 128 -13.00 24.99 -6.46
C ASP A 128 -12.55 23.53 -6.60
N GLN A 129 -12.24 22.85 -5.49
CA GLN A 129 -11.72 21.48 -5.52
C GLN A 129 -12.86 20.45 -5.43
N PRO A 130 -12.97 19.52 -6.40
CA PRO A 130 -13.92 18.43 -6.29
C PRO A 130 -13.53 17.46 -5.17
N LEU A 131 -14.52 16.78 -4.59
CA LEU A 131 -14.25 15.71 -3.63
C LEU A 131 -13.43 14.60 -4.27
N GLN A 132 -12.30 14.27 -3.66
CA GLN A 132 -11.48 13.13 -4.07
C GLN A 132 -11.99 11.83 -3.45
N ARG A 133 -11.75 10.69 -4.11
CA ARG A 133 -12.08 9.34 -3.60
C ARG A 133 -13.53 9.21 -3.14
N VAL A 134 -14.45 9.67 -3.96
CA VAL A 134 -15.90 9.46 -3.80
C VAL A 134 -16.40 8.61 -4.97
N SER A 135 -17.55 7.94 -4.77
CA SER A 135 -18.20 7.25 -5.87
C SER A 135 -18.61 8.24 -6.96
N ARG A 136 -18.70 7.76 -8.21
CA ARG A 136 -19.30 8.59 -9.25
C ARG A 136 -20.75 8.89 -8.86
N CYS A 137 -21.10 10.16 -8.95
CA CYS A 137 -22.45 10.60 -8.67
C CYS A 137 -23.30 10.51 -9.94
N LEU A 138 -24.43 9.83 -9.84
CA LEU A 138 -25.34 9.61 -10.95
C LEU A 138 -26.25 10.83 -11.13
N GLN A 139 -26.30 11.33 -12.36
CA GLN A 139 -27.23 12.36 -12.81
C GLN A 139 -28.60 11.71 -13.07
N LEU A 140 -29.23 11.22 -12.01
CA LEU A 140 -30.60 10.72 -12.07
C LEU A 140 -31.52 11.87 -11.69
N PRO A 141 -32.42 12.33 -12.59
CA PRO A 141 -33.34 13.40 -12.26
C PRO A 141 -34.34 12.89 -11.22
N LEU A 142 -34.06 13.13 -9.94
CA LEU A 142 -35.07 13.07 -8.90
C LEU A 142 -35.87 14.38 -8.96
N PRO A 143 -37.15 14.34 -9.34
CA PRO A 143 -37.98 15.54 -9.36
C PRO A 143 -37.98 16.17 -7.96
N ALA A 144 -37.92 17.50 -7.88
CA ALA A 144 -37.95 18.22 -6.61
C ALA A 144 -39.16 17.84 -5.75
N GLU A 145 -40.29 17.50 -6.37
CA GLU A 145 -41.51 16.99 -5.71
C GLU A 145 -41.25 15.69 -4.94
N LYS A 146 -40.56 14.71 -5.56
CA LYS A 146 -40.18 13.47 -4.87
C LYS A 146 -39.18 13.73 -3.77
N LEU A 147 -38.24 14.66 -3.98
CA LEU A 147 -37.22 14.97 -2.99
C LEU A 147 -37.81 15.59 -1.71
N ARG A 148 -38.92 16.34 -1.84
CA ARG A 148 -39.69 16.86 -0.69
C ARG A 148 -40.32 15.77 0.18
N GLU A 149 -40.46 14.54 -0.31
CA GLU A 149 -40.92 13.39 0.48
C GLU A 149 -39.83 12.83 1.41
N TYR A 150 -38.57 13.23 1.23
CA TYR A 150 -37.44 12.75 2.02
C TYR A 150 -37.02 13.76 3.08
N HIS A 151 -36.60 13.24 4.24
CA HIS A 151 -35.88 14.03 5.23
C HIS A 151 -34.43 14.18 4.78
N LEU A 152 -34.03 15.41 4.40
CA LEU A 152 -32.66 15.71 3.98
C LEU A 152 -31.81 16.01 5.22
N VAL A 153 -30.78 15.19 5.46
CA VAL A 153 -29.90 15.27 6.64
C VAL A 153 -28.49 15.64 6.18
N PRO A 154 -27.85 16.69 6.75
CA PRO A 154 -26.47 17.03 6.42
C PRO A 154 -25.56 15.87 6.79
N ALA A 155 -24.68 15.50 5.87
CA ALA A 155 -23.81 14.36 6.03
C ALA A 155 -22.42 14.63 5.46
N ILE A 156 -21.42 13.98 6.06
CA ILE A 156 -20.07 13.94 5.50
C ILE A 156 -20.08 12.94 4.35
N ALA A 157 -19.56 13.35 3.19
CA ALA A 157 -19.49 12.51 2.01
C ALA A 157 -18.71 11.21 2.27
N GLU A 158 -18.97 10.18 1.47
CA GLU A 158 -18.35 8.88 1.65
C GLU A 158 -16.82 8.90 1.51
N ALA A 159 -16.16 7.94 2.13
CA ALA A 159 -14.74 7.69 1.96
C ALA A 159 -14.51 6.17 1.90
N PRO A 160 -13.63 5.70 0.98
CA PRO A 160 -13.35 4.28 0.86
C PRO A 160 -12.64 3.72 2.10
N PRO A 161 -12.65 2.40 2.32
CA PRO A 161 -11.92 1.77 3.40
C PRO A 161 -10.46 2.21 3.48
N GLY A 162 -9.98 2.51 4.69
CA GLY A 162 -8.66 3.07 4.95
C GLY A 162 -8.49 4.59 4.73
N TRP A 163 -9.56 5.28 4.32
CA TRP A 163 -9.62 6.73 4.16
C TRP A 163 -10.64 7.35 5.10
N PHE A 164 -10.28 8.51 5.65
CA PHE A 164 -11.14 9.31 6.49
C PHE A 164 -11.44 10.62 5.77
N ARG A 165 -12.70 11.04 5.79
CA ARG A 165 -13.11 12.37 5.32
C ARG A 165 -13.52 13.25 6.49
N ASP A 166 -13.06 14.49 6.53
CA ASP A 166 -13.51 15.46 7.53
C ASP A 166 -14.80 16.16 7.10
N GLU A 167 -15.35 17.00 7.97
CA GLU A 167 -16.55 17.79 7.71
C GLU A 167 -16.41 18.77 6.56
N ARG A 168 -15.18 19.14 6.20
CA ARG A 168 -14.86 20.02 5.06
C ARG A 168 -14.74 19.26 3.75
N GLY A 169 -14.90 17.94 3.76
CA GLY A 169 -14.79 17.13 2.57
C GLY A 169 -13.35 16.76 2.18
N ARG A 170 -12.35 17.09 3.00
CA ARG A 170 -10.94 16.72 2.77
C ARG A 170 -10.73 15.26 3.16
N VAL A 171 -9.97 14.54 2.34
CA VAL A 171 -9.62 13.14 2.62
C VAL A 171 -8.22 13.03 3.18
N LEU A 172 -8.03 12.09 4.10
CA LEU A 172 -6.73 11.66 4.58
C LEU A 172 -6.70 10.14 4.67
N GLN A 173 -5.56 9.55 4.37
CA GLN A 173 -5.34 8.12 4.56
C GLN A 173 -4.98 7.86 6.03
N TYR A 174 -5.67 6.92 6.67
CA TYR A 174 -5.39 6.53 8.07
C TYR A 174 -5.02 5.04 8.20
N ASN A 175 -4.88 4.34 7.08
CA ASN A 175 -4.50 2.95 7.03
C ASN A 175 -3.45 2.77 5.94
N PHE A 176 -2.33 2.13 6.25
CA PHE A 176 -1.20 2.00 5.32
C PHE A 176 -0.74 0.56 5.21
N ASP A 177 -0.53 0.12 3.97
CA ASP A 177 0.03 -1.18 3.66
C ASP A 177 1.53 -1.07 3.44
N LEU A 178 2.30 -1.49 4.44
CA LEU A 178 3.76 -1.46 4.40
C LEU A 178 4.38 -2.58 3.55
N HIS A 179 3.57 -3.48 2.98
CA HIS A 179 4.03 -4.48 2.00
C HIS A 179 3.89 -4.00 0.55
N ARG A 180 3.40 -2.77 0.33
CA ARG A 180 3.25 -2.15 -0.99
C ARG A 180 3.79 -0.73 -0.94
N ARG A 181 5.10 -0.55 -1.02
CA ARG A 181 5.73 0.77 -0.85
C ARG A 181 7.12 0.84 -1.48
N ILE A 182 7.59 2.06 -1.67
CA ILE A 182 9.02 2.34 -1.73
C ILE A 182 9.43 2.90 -0.38
N ARG A 183 10.44 2.32 0.25
CA ARG A 183 10.95 2.79 1.53
C ARG A 183 12.34 3.38 1.39
N VAL A 184 12.57 4.48 2.11
CA VAL A 184 13.88 5.09 2.31
C VAL A 184 14.02 5.42 3.78
N GLY A 185 15.11 4.99 4.40
CA GLY A 185 15.29 5.12 5.83
C GLY A 185 16.72 5.45 6.24
N GLY A 186 16.82 5.96 7.46
CA GLY A 186 18.08 6.23 8.14
C GLY A 186 17.96 5.83 9.60
N ALA A 187 18.97 5.14 10.13
CA ALA A 187 18.98 4.69 11.52
C ALA A 187 20.37 4.87 12.14
N TRP A 188 20.39 5.14 13.44
CA TRP A 188 21.58 4.90 14.25
C TRP A 188 21.67 3.39 14.51
N ALA A 189 22.84 2.79 14.29
CA ALA A 189 23.02 1.34 14.24
C ALA A 189 24.32 0.87 14.92
N PRO A 190 24.49 1.09 16.23
CA PRO A 190 25.64 0.61 16.98
C PRO A 190 25.82 -0.90 16.84
N ARG A 191 27.08 -1.34 16.89
CA ARG A 191 27.46 -2.75 16.79
C ARG A 191 28.43 -3.15 17.90
N TRP A 192 28.19 -4.34 18.45
CA TRP A 192 29.04 -4.99 19.44
C TRP A 192 29.61 -6.28 18.85
N VAL A 193 30.93 -6.31 18.63
CA VAL A 193 31.63 -7.48 18.05
C VAL A 193 32.13 -8.43 19.14
N ARG A 194 32.56 -7.91 20.29
CA ARG A 194 32.85 -8.67 21.51
C ARG A 194 32.44 -7.86 22.73
N ALA A 195 32.05 -8.53 23.81
CA ALA A 195 31.59 -7.89 25.04
C ALA A 195 32.62 -6.92 25.68
N THR A 196 33.90 -7.06 25.31
CA THR A 196 35.03 -6.33 25.90
C THR A 196 35.69 -5.29 24.97
N GLU A 197 35.30 -5.20 23.69
CA GLU A 197 36.01 -4.40 22.66
C GLU A 197 35.34 -3.07 22.30
N GLY A 198 34.32 -2.65 23.05
CA GLY A 198 33.64 -1.36 22.84
C GLY A 198 32.51 -1.43 21.80
N VAL A 199 31.92 -0.26 21.53
CA VAL A 199 30.77 -0.09 20.63
C VAL A 199 31.24 0.60 19.35
N ASP A 200 30.97 -0.02 18.21
CA ASP A 200 31.20 0.56 16.88
C ASP A 200 29.97 1.39 16.50
N GLU A 201 30.14 2.71 16.57
CA GLU A 201 29.07 3.69 16.32
C GLU A 201 28.89 3.89 14.82
N ARG A 202 27.74 3.47 14.29
CA ARG A 202 27.45 3.47 12.86
C ARG A 202 26.10 4.10 12.54
N ALA A 203 25.98 4.60 11.32
CA ALA A 203 24.71 5.00 10.74
C ALA A 203 24.31 3.98 9.65
N ARG A 204 23.04 3.61 9.59
CA ARG A 204 22.47 2.79 8.52
C ARG A 204 21.64 3.68 7.61
N VAL A 205 21.78 3.50 6.30
CA VAL A 205 20.85 4.01 5.28
C VAL A 205 20.21 2.82 4.59
N ASP A 206 18.88 2.79 4.51
CA ASP A 206 18.15 1.71 3.86
C ASP A 206 17.24 2.18 2.72
N PHE A 207 17.14 1.36 1.68
CA PHE A 207 16.27 1.55 0.52
C PHE A 207 15.63 0.20 0.15
N GLY A 208 14.39 0.21 -0.32
CA GLY A 208 13.77 -0.99 -0.88
C GLY A 208 12.43 -0.71 -1.52
N VAL A 209 12.01 -1.59 -2.44
CA VAL A 209 10.69 -1.56 -3.07
C VAL A 209 9.97 -2.85 -2.72
N ASP A 210 8.86 -2.73 -2.01
CA ASP A 210 8.01 -3.84 -1.59
C ASP A 210 6.72 -3.81 -2.43
N LEU A 211 6.38 -4.95 -3.02
CA LEU A 211 5.18 -5.14 -3.84
C LEU A 211 4.45 -6.39 -3.36
N GLU A 212 3.12 -6.29 -3.26
CA GLU A 212 2.25 -7.38 -2.85
C GLU A 212 1.01 -7.40 -3.74
N TRP A 213 0.60 -8.57 -4.21
CA TRP A 213 -0.65 -8.73 -4.94
C TRP A 213 -1.31 -10.09 -4.68
N PRO A 214 -2.65 -10.13 -4.55
CA PRO A 214 -3.37 -11.40 -4.48
C PRO A 214 -3.20 -12.18 -5.78
N GLY A 215 -3.08 -13.50 -5.65
CA GLY A 215 -3.23 -14.43 -6.77
C GLY A 215 -4.68 -14.90 -6.90
N GLU A 216 -4.85 -16.11 -7.43
CA GLU A 216 -6.10 -16.87 -7.31
C GLU A 216 -6.50 -17.05 -5.83
N THR A 217 -7.74 -17.48 -5.57
CA THR A 217 -8.27 -17.69 -4.22
C THR A 217 -7.28 -18.42 -3.32
N GLY A 218 -6.97 -17.82 -2.16
CA GLY A 218 -6.03 -18.37 -1.18
C GLY A 218 -4.55 -18.17 -1.52
N ARG A 219 -4.17 -17.30 -2.47
CA ARG A 219 -2.75 -17.07 -2.81
C ARG A 219 -2.33 -15.62 -2.64
N LEU A 220 -1.09 -15.43 -2.20
CA LEU A 220 -0.47 -14.11 -2.05
C LEU A 220 0.96 -14.12 -2.58
N HIS A 221 1.24 -13.16 -3.45
CA HIS A 221 2.56 -12.94 -4.01
C HIS A 221 3.17 -11.69 -3.38
N ARG A 222 4.44 -11.79 -3.00
CA ARG A 222 5.27 -10.69 -2.56
C ARG A 222 6.54 -10.64 -3.36
N MET A 223 6.98 -9.43 -3.67
CA MET A 223 8.22 -9.17 -4.35
C MET A 223 8.91 -7.98 -3.69
N THR A 224 10.17 -8.18 -3.28
CA THR A 224 11.02 -7.08 -2.82
C THR A 224 12.13 -6.88 -3.84
N ILE A 225 12.32 -5.63 -4.26
CA ILE A 225 13.33 -5.23 -5.25
C ILE A 225 14.31 -4.25 -4.61
N LEU A 226 15.60 -4.42 -4.90
CA LEU A 226 16.69 -3.52 -4.50
C LEU A 226 16.72 -3.26 -2.98
N ASP A 227 16.47 -4.28 -2.17
CA ASP A 227 16.56 -4.21 -0.71
C ASP A 227 18.02 -3.99 -0.30
N THR A 228 18.35 -2.76 0.08
CA THR A 228 19.72 -2.31 0.30
C THR A 228 19.84 -1.69 1.67
N GLU A 229 20.87 -2.09 2.41
CA GLU A 229 21.27 -1.50 3.68
C GLU A 229 22.77 -1.17 3.62
N LEU A 230 23.08 0.11 3.82
CA LEU A 230 24.46 0.62 3.86
C LEU A 230 24.78 1.03 5.28
N TYR A 231 25.84 0.46 5.84
CA TYR A 231 26.37 0.84 7.15
C TYR A 231 27.59 1.75 6.96
N LEU A 232 27.48 2.97 7.47
CA LEU A 232 28.48 4.03 7.41
C LEU A 232 29.16 4.16 8.77
N GLY A 233 30.48 4.32 8.77
CA GLY A 233 31.32 4.38 9.97
C GLY A 233 32.71 3.81 9.69
N ASP A 234 33.49 3.55 10.74
CA ASP A 234 34.85 3.04 10.62
C ASP A 234 34.90 1.64 9.99
N ALA A 235 33.90 0.81 10.29
CA ALA A 235 33.69 -0.49 9.67
C ALA A 235 32.52 -0.47 8.68
N ALA A 236 32.66 0.33 7.63
CA ALA A 236 31.69 0.38 6.54
C ALA A 236 31.42 -1.01 5.96
N SER A 237 30.14 -1.33 5.79
CA SER A 237 29.64 -2.61 5.29
C SER A 237 28.32 -2.39 4.55
N TYR A 238 27.90 -3.38 3.78
CA TYR A 238 26.61 -3.31 3.10
C TYR A 238 25.99 -4.69 2.96
N GLU A 239 24.67 -4.68 2.84
CA GLU A 239 23.83 -5.82 2.48
C GLU A 239 22.91 -5.35 1.35
N ALA A 240 22.88 -6.05 0.23
CA ALA A 240 22.08 -5.64 -0.92
C ALA A 240 21.50 -6.86 -1.64
N THR A 241 20.18 -6.87 -1.81
CA THR A 241 19.45 -7.91 -2.51
C THR A 241 18.76 -7.31 -3.73
N LEU A 242 19.02 -7.85 -4.91
CA LEU A 242 18.38 -7.36 -6.14
C LEU A 242 16.89 -7.69 -6.17
N LEU A 243 16.55 -8.95 -5.91
CA LEU A 243 15.19 -9.46 -6.03
C LEU A 243 14.95 -10.56 -5.00
N ARG A 244 13.83 -10.44 -4.29
CA ARG A 244 13.25 -11.50 -3.48
C ARG A 244 11.81 -11.71 -3.94
N TYR A 245 11.42 -12.96 -4.11
CA TYR A 245 10.06 -13.35 -4.45
C TYR A 245 9.56 -14.36 -3.43
N ASP A 246 8.34 -14.15 -2.97
CA ASP A 246 7.70 -14.95 -1.94
C ASP A 246 6.26 -15.23 -2.33
N PHE A 247 5.94 -16.51 -2.39
CA PHE A 247 4.65 -17.03 -2.74
C PHE A 247 4.09 -17.78 -1.54
N ARG A 248 2.91 -17.37 -1.07
CA ARG A 248 2.17 -18.02 0.01
C ARG A 248 0.84 -18.53 -0.49
N SER A 249 0.41 -19.64 0.09
CA SER A 249 -0.88 -20.24 -0.24
C SER A 249 -1.58 -20.80 0.99
N GLU A 250 -2.88 -20.59 1.04
CA GLU A 250 -3.83 -21.22 1.94
C GLU A 250 -4.54 -22.34 1.18
N HIS A 251 -4.60 -23.52 1.79
CA HIS A 251 -5.28 -24.68 1.21
C HIS A 251 -6.56 -24.99 1.98
N ASP A 252 -7.67 -25.16 1.27
CA ASP A 252 -8.95 -25.54 1.87
C ASP A 252 -9.01 -27.03 2.25
N ALA A 253 -8.07 -27.84 1.76
CA ALA A 253 -8.01 -29.27 2.02
C ALA A 253 -6.84 -29.61 2.97
N PRO A 254 -7.07 -30.36 4.07
CA PRO A 254 -5.99 -30.77 4.95
C PRO A 254 -5.07 -31.78 4.26
N LEU A 255 -3.76 -31.64 4.47
CA LEU A 255 -2.76 -32.59 3.97
C LEU A 255 -2.92 -33.95 4.64
N PHE A 256 -3.12 -33.95 5.96
CA PHE A 256 -3.41 -35.16 6.72
C PHE A 256 -4.36 -34.87 7.88
N ARG A 257 -5.09 -35.92 8.29
CA ARG A 257 -6.10 -35.87 9.34
C ARG A 257 -5.62 -36.73 10.49
N VAL A 258 -5.36 -36.11 11.64
CA VAL A 258 -4.98 -36.84 12.85
C VAL A 258 -6.25 -37.05 13.67
N THR A 259 -6.66 -38.30 13.82
CA THR A 259 -7.78 -38.65 14.71
C THR A 259 -7.22 -39.24 15.99
N THR A 260 -7.54 -38.63 17.13
CA THR A 260 -7.20 -39.20 18.44
C THR A 260 -8.39 -39.95 19.00
N PHE A 261 -8.11 -41.09 19.64
CA PHE A 261 -9.08 -41.88 20.39
C PHE A 261 -8.83 -41.81 21.90
N TYR A 262 -7.85 -41.02 22.33
CA TYR A 262 -7.61 -40.79 23.75
C TYR A 262 -8.65 -39.80 24.30
N GLY A 263 -9.59 -40.29 25.09
CA GLY A 263 -10.75 -39.53 25.56
C GLY A 263 -11.90 -39.56 24.55
N GLN A 264 -12.54 -38.41 24.32
CA GLN A 264 -13.56 -38.30 23.28
C GLN A 264 -12.90 -38.27 21.90
N PRO A 265 -13.36 -39.05 20.92
CA PRO A 265 -12.83 -39.02 19.56
C PRO A 265 -12.83 -37.59 19.01
N ARG A 266 -11.64 -37.11 18.61
CA ARG A 266 -11.46 -35.79 18.00
C ARG A 266 -10.64 -35.92 16.74
N ARG A 267 -11.02 -35.16 15.72
CA ARG A 267 -10.31 -35.03 14.45
C ARG A 267 -9.59 -33.68 14.41
N PHE A 268 -8.31 -33.72 14.09
CA PHE A 268 -7.47 -32.56 13.85
C PHE A 268 -7.08 -32.55 12.37
N ASP A 269 -7.45 -31.49 11.68
CA ASP A 269 -7.11 -31.27 10.29
C ASP A 269 -5.83 -30.45 10.22
N VAL A 270 -4.78 -31.01 9.62
CA VAL A 270 -3.50 -30.34 9.44
C VAL A 270 -3.38 -29.88 7.99
N TYR A 271 -3.38 -28.57 7.81
CA TYR A 271 -3.26 -27.92 6.51
C TYR A 271 -1.78 -27.71 6.18
N ALA A 272 -1.37 -28.06 4.97
CA ALA A 272 -0.02 -27.77 4.49
C ALA A 272 -0.05 -26.50 3.66
N ASN A 273 0.02 -25.36 4.36
CA ASN A 273 0.09 -24.04 3.75
C ASN A 273 1.51 -23.81 3.23
N MET A 274 1.83 -24.53 2.15
CA MET A 274 3.15 -24.51 1.54
C MET A 274 3.29 -23.30 0.62
N GLY A 275 4.49 -22.74 0.62
CA GLY A 275 4.85 -21.65 -0.25
C GLY A 275 6.23 -21.83 -0.85
N PHE A 276 6.65 -20.81 -1.59
CA PHE A 276 7.95 -20.78 -2.25
C PHE A 276 8.59 -19.44 -2.02
N TRP A 277 9.86 -19.47 -1.63
CA TRP A 277 10.67 -18.28 -1.42
C TRP A 277 11.91 -18.37 -2.28
N MET A 278 12.25 -17.26 -2.93
CA MET A 278 13.43 -17.15 -3.77
C MET A 278 14.11 -15.81 -3.54
N GLU A 279 15.44 -15.84 -3.55
CA GLU A 279 16.27 -14.65 -3.55
C GLU A 279 17.30 -14.76 -4.66
N VAL A 280 17.49 -13.66 -5.38
CA VAL A 280 18.39 -13.57 -6.54
C VAL A 280 19.33 -12.40 -6.31
N LEU A 281 20.63 -12.69 -6.41
CA LEU A 281 21.73 -11.74 -6.19
C LEU A 281 21.62 -11.02 -4.85
N HIS A 282 22.14 -11.66 -3.81
CA HIS A 282 22.35 -11.06 -2.49
C HIS A 282 23.84 -10.89 -2.23
N ALA A 283 24.28 -9.64 -2.10
CA ALA A 283 25.66 -9.27 -1.83
C ALA A 283 25.80 -8.80 -0.39
N GLU A 284 26.79 -9.33 0.32
CA GLU A 284 27.10 -9.02 1.71
C GLU A 284 28.59 -8.70 1.84
N GLN A 285 28.90 -7.56 2.45
CA GLN A 285 30.26 -7.21 2.85
C GLN A 285 30.38 -7.19 4.36
N VAL A 286 31.29 -8.00 4.87
CA VAL A 286 31.51 -8.19 6.30
C VAL A 286 32.89 -7.65 6.65
N ARG A 287 32.94 -6.86 7.72
CA ARG A 287 34.20 -6.36 8.28
C ARG A 287 34.25 -6.63 9.78
N ARG A 288 35.22 -7.45 10.18
CA ARG A 288 35.49 -7.81 11.57
C ARG A 288 36.97 -7.64 11.82
N GLU A 289 37.35 -6.72 12.71
CA GLU A 289 38.74 -6.35 12.96
C GLU A 289 39.43 -5.95 11.62
N ASP A 290 40.58 -6.57 11.32
CA ASP A 290 41.32 -6.36 10.07
C ASP A 290 40.86 -7.29 8.93
N VAL A 291 39.87 -8.15 9.18
CA VAL A 291 39.35 -9.09 8.19
C VAL A 291 38.18 -8.48 7.44
N LYS A 292 38.28 -8.53 6.12
CA LYS A 292 37.22 -8.17 5.18
C LYS A 292 36.84 -9.38 4.34
N ALA A 293 35.55 -9.70 4.29
CA ALA A 293 35.01 -10.75 3.44
C ALA A 293 33.82 -10.24 2.64
N ASP A 294 33.77 -10.60 1.36
CA ASP A 294 32.70 -10.24 0.44
C ASP A 294 32.03 -11.54 -0.06
N PHE A 295 30.71 -11.65 0.08
CA PHE A 295 29.92 -12.81 -0.32
C PHE A 295 28.85 -12.39 -1.33
N LEU A 296 28.60 -13.25 -2.32
CA LEU A 296 27.53 -13.06 -3.31
C LEU A 296 26.72 -14.35 -3.45
N SER A 297 25.53 -14.40 -2.84
CA SER A 297 24.53 -15.43 -3.13
C SER A 297 23.91 -15.15 -4.49
N LEU A 298 24.11 -16.07 -5.44
CA LEU A 298 23.57 -15.95 -6.79
C LEU A 298 22.06 -16.21 -6.80
N VAL A 299 21.68 -17.29 -6.13
CA VAL A 299 20.29 -17.73 -6.02
C VAL A 299 20.11 -18.52 -4.73
N ALA A 300 19.00 -18.29 -4.05
CA ALA A 300 18.52 -19.10 -2.95
C ALA A 300 17.07 -19.51 -3.24
N THR A 301 16.72 -20.78 -3.01
CA THR A 301 15.37 -21.31 -3.27
C THR A 301 14.91 -22.13 -2.08
N HIS A 302 13.87 -21.69 -1.40
CA HIS A 302 13.36 -22.31 -0.19
C HIS A 302 11.89 -22.73 -0.37
N VAL A 303 11.53 -23.86 0.22
CA VAL A 303 10.14 -24.22 0.46
C VAL A 303 9.72 -23.61 1.80
N THR A 304 8.54 -23.01 1.85
CA THR A 304 7.99 -22.45 3.09
C THR A 304 6.81 -23.28 3.59
N LEU A 305 6.62 -23.29 4.90
CA LEU A 305 5.47 -23.85 5.59
C LEU A 305 4.97 -22.83 6.60
N ASP A 306 3.80 -22.27 6.35
CA ASP A 306 3.17 -21.31 7.25
C ASP A 306 2.53 -22.08 8.42
N LEU A 307 3.10 -21.91 9.61
CA LEU A 307 2.58 -22.50 10.86
C LEU A 307 1.31 -21.76 11.32
N TRP A 308 1.21 -20.49 10.96
CA TRP A 308 0.06 -19.63 11.19
C TRP A 308 0.08 -18.48 10.18
N HIS A 309 -1.10 -18.01 9.77
CA HIS A 309 -1.25 -16.78 9.01
C HIS A 309 -2.60 -16.11 9.31
N SER A 310 -2.70 -14.82 9.00
CA SER A 310 -3.96 -14.08 9.00
C SER A 310 -4.83 -14.46 7.79
N ARG A 311 -6.11 -14.07 7.82
CA ARG A 311 -7.07 -14.35 6.73
C ARG A 311 -6.74 -13.66 5.41
N ASP A 312 -6.06 -12.51 5.47
CA ASP A 312 -5.57 -11.78 4.29
C ASP A 312 -4.18 -12.26 3.82
N LEU A 313 -3.63 -13.28 4.51
CA LEU A 313 -2.28 -13.81 4.34
C LEU A 313 -1.16 -12.79 4.59
N ALA A 314 -1.47 -11.59 5.10
CA ALA A 314 -0.49 -10.54 5.29
C ALA A 314 0.45 -10.85 6.48
N SER A 315 -0.11 -11.27 7.60
CA SER A 315 0.63 -11.66 8.80
C SER A 315 0.87 -13.16 8.83
N TYR A 316 2.03 -13.61 9.32
CA TYR A 316 2.37 -15.03 9.37
C TYR A 316 3.45 -15.38 10.40
N VAL A 317 3.51 -16.67 10.72
CA VAL A 317 4.67 -17.37 11.30
C VAL A 317 4.97 -18.56 10.43
N ARG A 318 6.21 -18.71 9.97
CA ARG A 318 6.56 -19.78 9.04
C ARG A 318 7.96 -20.32 9.25
N VAL A 319 8.13 -21.54 8.78
CA VAL A 319 9.45 -22.17 8.59
C VAL A 319 9.77 -22.18 7.12
N ARG A 320 10.99 -21.82 6.74
CA ARG A 320 11.51 -21.96 5.38
C ARG A 320 12.79 -22.80 5.38
N THR A 321 13.00 -23.62 4.36
CA THR A 321 14.26 -24.38 4.20
C THR A 321 14.59 -24.60 2.73
N GLY A 322 15.88 -24.57 2.42
CA GLY A 322 16.36 -24.81 1.08
C GLY A 322 17.85 -24.47 0.91
N PRO A 323 18.41 -24.73 -0.27
CA PRO A 323 19.79 -24.36 -0.58
C PRO A 323 19.91 -22.96 -1.16
N SER A 324 21.10 -22.38 -1.03
CA SER A 324 21.58 -21.28 -1.85
C SER A 324 22.94 -21.60 -2.49
N VAL A 325 23.22 -20.95 -3.62
CA VAL A 325 24.51 -21.00 -4.30
C VAL A 325 25.21 -19.68 -4.04
N GLU A 326 26.33 -19.72 -3.33
CA GLU A 326 27.08 -18.54 -2.94
C GLU A 326 28.46 -18.54 -3.58
N ARG A 327 28.95 -17.34 -3.92
CA ARG A 327 30.33 -17.10 -4.32
C ARG A 327 31.02 -16.32 -3.22
N ASP A 328 32.08 -16.91 -2.67
CA ASP A 328 33.03 -16.21 -1.83
C ASP A 328 33.90 -15.35 -2.76
N LEU A 329 33.67 -14.04 -2.78
CA LEU A 329 34.38 -13.12 -3.67
C LEU A 329 35.82 -12.89 -3.21
N THR A 330 36.09 -13.02 -1.91
CA THR A 330 37.41 -12.86 -1.31
C THR A 330 38.34 -14.01 -1.69
N ASN A 331 37.83 -15.24 -1.66
CA ASN A 331 38.60 -16.45 -1.97
C ASN A 331 38.33 -17.02 -3.37
N ALA A 332 37.43 -16.39 -4.13
CA ALA A 332 37.11 -16.68 -5.53
C ALA A 332 36.59 -18.10 -5.85
N PHE A 333 35.77 -18.69 -4.98
CA PHE A 333 35.14 -19.99 -5.23
C PHE A 333 33.63 -19.99 -4.95
N TYR A 334 32.94 -21.01 -5.48
CA TYR A 334 31.52 -21.25 -5.25
C TYR A 334 31.29 -22.25 -4.13
N THR A 335 30.20 -22.06 -3.39
CA THR A 335 29.75 -22.92 -2.30
C THR A 335 28.26 -23.21 -2.44
N LEU A 336 27.83 -24.30 -1.80
CA LEU A 336 26.42 -24.59 -1.59
C LEU A 336 26.12 -24.34 -0.11
N VAL A 337 25.04 -23.62 0.18
CA VAL A 337 24.68 -23.23 1.54
C VAL A 337 23.24 -23.67 1.82
N PRO A 338 23.02 -24.91 2.29
CA PRO A 338 21.74 -25.30 2.87
C PRO A 338 21.42 -24.42 4.09
N GLY A 339 20.16 -23.98 4.15
CA GLY A 339 19.65 -23.15 5.24
C GLY A 339 18.25 -23.52 5.68
N ALA A 340 17.92 -23.11 6.90
CA ALA A 340 16.58 -23.16 7.45
C ALA A 340 16.33 -21.88 8.27
N ALA A 341 15.11 -21.36 8.24
CA ALA A 341 14.73 -20.22 9.04
C ALA A 341 13.32 -20.35 9.61
N LEU A 342 13.13 -19.79 10.81
CA LEU A 342 11.83 -19.52 11.42
C LEU A 342 11.64 -18.01 11.40
N GLU A 343 10.57 -17.52 10.79
CA GLU A 343 10.31 -16.09 10.68
C GLU A 343 8.85 -15.75 10.87
N GLY A 344 8.60 -14.52 11.31
CA GLY A 344 7.27 -13.99 11.50
C GLY A 344 7.21 -12.51 11.11
N ASP A 345 6.05 -12.11 10.62
CA ASP A 345 5.74 -10.77 10.14
C ASP A 345 4.28 -10.50 10.52
N PHE A 346 4.04 -9.45 11.30
CA PHE A 346 2.74 -9.18 11.90
C PHE A 346 2.39 -7.73 11.78
N THR A 347 1.20 -7.47 11.27
CA THR A 347 0.48 -6.24 11.54
C THR A 347 -0.37 -6.41 12.79
N LEU A 348 -0.06 -5.66 13.86
CA LEU A 348 -0.67 -5.87 15.20
C LEU A 348 -2.04 -5.21 15.35
N ASP A 349 -2.31 -4.15 14.59
CA ASP A 349 -3.54 -3.36 14.72
C ASP A 349 -4.38 -3.35 13.43
N PRO A 350 -5.68 -3.07 13.53
CA PRO A 350 -6.56 -3.00 12.35
C PRO A 350 -6.18 -1.90 11.35
N ASN A 351 -5.57 -0.81 11.82
CA ASN A 351 -5.19 0.34 11.00
C ASN A 351 -3.85 0.14 10.29
N GLY A 352 -3.07 -0.86 10.71
CA GLY A 352 -1.76 -1.15 10.15
C GLY A 352 -0.68 -0.16 10.53
N PHE A 353 -0.75 0.43 11.72
CA PHE A 353 0.29 1.31 12.23
C PHE A 353 1.47 0.58 12.86
N HIS A 354 1.26 -0.61 13.41
CA HIS A 354 2.22 -1.36 14.20
C HIS A 354 2.60 -2.65 13.49
N HIS A 355 3.88 -2.78 13.17
CA HIS A 355 4.43 -3.93 12.47
C HIS A 355 5.55 -4.55 13.29
N VAL A 356 5.52 -5.87 13.46
CA VAL A 356 6.55 -6.64 14.14
C VAL A 356 7.09 -7.68 13.18
N LEU A 357 8.41 -7.73 13.06
CA LEU A 357 9.12 -8.76 12.33
C LEU A 357 10.05 -9.52 13.28
N PHE A 358 10.21 -10.82 13.07
CA PHE A 358 11.28 -11.58 13.69
C PHE A 358 11.80 -12.67 12.75
N GLY A 359 13.00 -13.15 13.03
CA GLY A 359 13.60 -14.22 12.26
C GLY A 359 14.79 -14.86 12.96
N VAL A 360 14.90 -16.16 12.79
CA VAL A 360 16.07 -16.97 13.16
C VAL A 360 16.43 -17.78 11.92
N GLU A 361 17.65 -17.63 11.41
CA GLU A 361 18.14 -18.34 10.23
C GLU A 361 19.46 -19.03 10.52
N ALA A 362 19.52 -20.33 10.27
CA ALA A 362 20.72 -21.14 10.38
C ALA A 362 21.15 -21.59 8.98
N GLN A 363 22.44 -21.47 8.69
CA GLN A 363 23.05 -21.82 7.41
C GLN A 363 24.31 -22.64 7.65
N LYS A 364 24.55 -23.61 6.77
CA LYS A 364 25.75 -24.45 6.77
C LYS A 364 26.44 -24.31 5.42
N VAL A 365 27.71 -23.92 5.40
CA VAL A 365 28.48 -23.82 4.17
C VAL A 365 29.09 -25.19 3.85
N VAL A 366 28.69 -25.77 2.72
CA VAL A 366 29.21 -27.05 2.23
C VAL A 366 29.85 -26.89 0.86
N LEU A 367 30.64 -27.89 0.45
CA LEU A 367 31.40 -27.89 -0.82
C LEU A 367 32.37 -26.70 -0.98
N ALA A 368 32.75 -26.05 0.13
CA ALA A 368 33.76 -25.00 0.14
C ALA A 368 35.17 -25.59 -0.05
N GLN A 369 36.03 -24.82 -0.73
CA GLN A 369 37.46 -25.13 -0.77
C GLN A 369 38.08 -24.85 0.62
N ARG A 370 39.17 -25.54 0.93
CA ARG A 370 39.88 -25.32 2.20
C ARG A 370 40.54 -23.95 2.17
N VAL A 371 40.19 -23.10 3.13
CA VAL A 371 40.82 -21.80 3.38
C VAL A 371 41.55 -21.88 4.71
N GLU A 372 42.79 -21.40 4.76
CA GLU A 372 43.56 -21.36 6.01
C GLU A 372 42.89 -20.44 7.03
N GLY A 373 42.87 -20.86 8.30
CA GLY A 373 42.20 -20.11 9.36
C GLY A 373 40.66 -20.16 9.36
N ARG A 374 40.05 -21.03 8.53
CA ARG A 374 38.60 -21.27 8.46
C ARG A 374 38.28 -22.75 8.75
N PRO A 375 37.21 -23.08 9.51
CA PRO A 375 36.78 -24.45 9.70
C PRO A 375 36.35 -25.10 8.37
N PRO A 376 36.45 -26.44 8.24
CA PRO A 376 36.15 -27.15 6.99
C PRO A 376 34.66 -27.10 6.61
N SER A 377 33.78 -26.89 7.59
CA SER A 377 32.34 -26.81 7.40
C SER A 377 31.77 -25.64 8.20
N PRO A 378 31.92 -24.41 7.69
CA PRO A 378 31.48 -23.20 8.38
C PRO A 378 29.96 -23.14 8.57
N GLU A 379 29.53 -22.38 9.57
CA GLU A 379 28.15 -22.18 9.98
C GLU A 379 27.85 -20.70 10.20
N ARG A 380 26.60 -20.32 9.96
CA ARG A 380 26.09 -18.99 10.25
C ARG A 380 24.74 -19.10 10.94
N LEU A 381 24.53 -18.27 11.95
CA LEU A 381 23.26 -18.14 12.65
C LEU A 381 22.91 -16.64 12.72
N ARG A 382 21.77 -16.27 12.16
CA ARG A 382 21.25 -14.90 12.12
C ARG A 382 19.97 -14.81 12.94
N LEU A 383 19.89 -13.79 13.78
CA LEU A 383 18.75 -13.43 14.60
C LEU A 383 18.34 -12.01 14.21
N ARG A 384 17.04 -11.78 13.99
CA ARG A 384 16.47 -10.46 13.77
C ARG A 384 15.17 -10.32 14.56
N ALA A 385 14.95 -9.15 15.11
CA ALA A 385 13.67 -8.75 15.70
C ALA A 385 13.51 -7.25 15.44
N GLY A 386 12.42 -6.87 14.78
CA GLY A 386 12.18 -5.49 14.40
C GLY A 386 10.75 -5.07 14.72
N TYR A 387 10.60 -3.79 14.97
CA TYR A 387 9.34 -3.13 15.21
C TYR A 387 9.30 -1.83 14.41
N GLU A 388 8.26 -1.65 13.61
CA GLU A 388 8.02 -0.45 12.83
C GLU A 388 6.66 0.12 13.23
N VAL A 389 6.64 1.40 13.61
CA VAL A 389 5.42 2.12 13.97
C VAL A 389 5.26 3.40 13.15
N ILE A 390 4.11 3.54 12.50
CA ILE A 390 3.77 4.76 11.74
C ILE A 390 3.49 5.89 12.74
N ALA A 391 4.34 6.91 12.75
CA ALA A 391 4.24 8.02 13.69
C ALA A 391 3.38 9.17 13.15
N LEU A 392 3.49 9.44 11.84
CA LEU A 392 2.74 10.49 11.14
C LEU A 392 2.68 10.19 9.64
N ALA A 393 1.90 10.97 8.91
CA ALA A 393 1.91 10.97 7.45
C ALA A 393 2.05 12.39 6.90
N ILE A 394 2.80 12.55 5.80
CA ILE A 394 2.95 13.82 5.06
C ILE A 394 2.40 13.57 3.65
N ASN A 395 1.33 14.26 3.26
CA ASN A 395 0.66 14.04 1.97
C ASN A 395 0.30 12.56 1.73
N ASP A 396 -0.32 11.92 2.72
CA ASP A 396 -0.66 10.50 2.73
C ASP A 396 0.55 9.54 2.56
N GLN A 397 1.77 10.01 2.82
CA GLN A 397 2.98 9.19 2.83
C GLN A 397 3.42 8.94 4.28
N PRO A 398 3.39 7.69 4.79
CA PRO A 398 3.68 7.44 6.18
C PRO A 398 5.18 7.58 6.48
N VAL A 399 5.45 8.17 7.64
CA VAL A 399 6.77 8.26 8.27
C VAL A 399 6.75 7.38 9.51
N SER A 400 7.57 6.34 9.48
CA SER A 400 7.64 5.34 10.54
C SER A 400 8.87 5.53 11.42
N LEU A 401 8.72 5.27 12.71
CA LEU A 401 9.82 4.98 13.61
C LEU A 401 10.14 3.49 13.51
N THR A 402 11.43 3.15 13.49
CA THR A 402 11.92 1.78 13.40
C THR A 402 12.83 1.48 14.57
N LEU A 403 12.67 0.29 15.15
CA LEU A 403 13.54 -0.30 16.16
C LEU A 403 13.89 -1.71 15.70
N ASP A 404 15.17 -2.02 15.52
CA ASP A 404 15.61 -3.33 15.01
C ASP A 404 16.78 -3.88 15.83
N GLY A 405 16.71 -5.14 16.23
CA GLY A 405 17.76 -5.86 16.94
C GLY A 405 18.26 -7.01 16.08
N ARG A 406 19.58 -7.12 15.92
CA ARG A 406 20.23 -8.18 15.15
C ARG A 406 21.30 -8.88 15.96
N GLY A 407 21.40 -10.19 15.76
CA GLY A 407 22.49 -11.01 16.28
C GLY A 407 23.00 -11.92 15.17
N THR A 408 24.29 -11.92 14.89
CA THR A 408 24.90 -12.81 13.88
C THR A 408 26.06 -13.56 14.49
N TRP A 409 25.96 -14.88 14.56
CA TRP A 409 27.09 -15.74 14.83
C TRP A 409 27.59 -16.34 13.53
N ARG A 410 28.91 -16.38 13.35
CA ARG A 410 29.56 -16.96 12.19
C ARG A 410 30.99 -17.38 12.50
N ASP A 411 31.46 -18.39 11.78
CA ASP A 411 32.83 -18.91 11.83
C ASP A 411 33.47 -19.03 10.43
N ASP A 412 32.86 -18.43 9.43
CA ASP A 412 33.23 -18.54 8.02
C ASP A 412 34.25 -17.48 7.54
N LEU A 413 34.67 -16.60 8.44
CA LEU A 413 35.69 -15.57 8.19
C LEU A 413 37.09 -16.16 8.45
N ALA A 414 37.94 -16.17 7.43
CA ALA A 414 39.31 -16.64 7.58
C ALA A 414 40.10 -15.72 8.53
N ASN A 415 40.82 -16.32 9.49
CA ASN A 415 41.67 -15.60 10.45
C ASN A 415 40.93 -14.66 11.42
N ALA A 416 39.61 -14.74 11.49
CA ALA A 416 38.82 -14.10 12.54
C ALA A 416 38.18 -15.17 13.44
N PRO A 417 38.14 -14.99 14.76
CA PRO A 417 37.53 -15.98 15.63
C PRO A 417 36.02 -16.05 15.42
N ALA A 418 35.48 -17.25 15.58
CA ALA A 418 34.04 -17.47 15.62
C ALA A 418 33.41 -16.68 16.76
N GLY A 419 32.27 -16.04 16.51
CA GLY A 419 31.69 -15.15 17.52
C GLY A 419 30.41 -14.47 17.07
N TRP A 420 29.67 -14.02 18.10
CA TRP A 420 28.44 -13.25 17.98
C TRP A 420 28.75 -11.77 17.74
N GLU A 421 28.10 -11.18 16.74
CA GLU A 421 27.96 -9.75 16.56
C GLU A 421 26.53 -9.35 16.87
N TRP A 422 26.35 -8.33 17.70
CA TRP A 422 25.03 -7.77 18.02
C TRP A 422 24.91 -6.36 17.47
N SER A 423 23.71 -5.97 17.07
CA SER A 423 23.38 -4.59 16.70
C SER A 423 21.98 -4.25 17.17
N ALA A 424 21.80 -3.02 17.62
CA ALA A 424 20.51 -2.44 17.93
C ALA A 424 20.39 -1.16 17.12
N GLN A 425 19.26 -0.96 16.47
CA GLN A 425 19.07 0.09 15.48
C GLN A 425 17.82 0.86 15.82
N ALA A 426 17.90 2.18 15.75
CA ALA A 426 16.76 3.07 15.95
C ALA A 426 16.78 4.15 14.86
N GLY A 427 15.67 4.32 14.15
CA GLY A 427 15.66 5.18 12.98
C GLY A 427 14.29 5.60 12.49
N LEU A 428 14.30 6.35 11.40
CA LEU A 428 13.13 6.81 10.69
C LEU A 428 13.08 6.21 9.29
N ARG A 429 11.88 5.91 8.81
CA ARG A 429 11.63 5.39 7.47
C ARG A 429 10.48 6.14 6.82
N PHE A 430 10.74 6.70 5.65
CA PHE A 430 9.74 7.27 4.77
C PHE A 430 9.23 6.18 3.84
N SER A 431 7.92 6.01 3.79
CA SER A 431 7.28 5.09 2.86
C SER A 431 6.51 5.90 1.82
N LEU A 432 6.84 5.70 0.56
CA LEU A 432 6.22 6.34 -0.58
C LEU A 432 5.28 5.35 -1.27
N TRP A 433 4.15 5.87 -1.73
CA TRP A 433 3.09 5.16 -2.44
C TRP A 433 2.50 3.97 -1.66
N ALA A 434 2.47 4.07 -0.32
CA ALA A 434 1.85 3.07 0.54
C ALA A 434 0.32 3.18 0.43
N PRO A 435 -0.39 2.25 -0.23
CA PRO A 435 -1.84 2.30 -0.37
C PRO A 435 -2.53 1.87 0.94
N ALA A 436 -3.85 2.05 1.02
CA ALA A 436 -4.63 1.43 2.08
C ALA A 436 -4.57 -0.10 1.98
N ARG A 437 -4.59 -0.79 3.13
CA ARG A 437 -4.62 -2.26 3.19
C ARG A 437 -5.89 -2.80 2.53
N ARG A 438 -5.79 -4.01 1.96
CA ARG A 438 -6.94 -4.70 1.35
C ARG A 438 -8.04 -5.03 2.37
N SER A 439 -7.63 -5.30 3.60
CA SER A 439 -8.51 -5.55 4.74
C SER A 439 -8.79 -4.28 5.57
N ALA A 440 -8.58 -3.09 5.01
CA ALA A 440 -8.75 -1.85 5.75
C ALA A 440 -10.20 -1.72 6.24
N PRO A 441 -10.42 -1.26 7.49
CA PRO A 441 -11.77 -0.98 7.98
C PRO A 441 -12.36 0.24 7.26
N THR A 442 -13.69 0.33 7.26
CA THR A 442 -14.38 1.60 6.99
C THR A 442 -14.22 2.52 8.20
N SER A 443 -14.06 3.82 7.96
CA SER A 443 -13.94 4.77 9.08
C SER A 443 -15.30 4.88 9.79
N HIS A 444 -15.45 4.27 10.96
CA HIS A 444 -16.63 4.49 11.79
C HIS A 444 -16.46 5.77 12.61
N GLY A 445 -17.52 6.58 12.67
CA GLY A 445 -17.55 7.79 13.49
C GLY A 445 -17.43 7.43 14.96
N GLY A 446 -16.22 7.57 15.51
CA GLY A 446 -15.94 7.37 16.93
C GLY A 446 -14.53 7.87 17.19
N LYS A 447 -14.40 8.75 18.19
CA LYS A 447 -13.12 9.33 18.62
C LYS A 447 -12.08 8.22 18.81
N GLY A 448 -11.00 8.28 18.03
CA GLY A 448 -9.70 7.79 18.48
C GLY A 448 -9.21 8.63 19.66
#